data_AF-A0A163TWS9-F1
#
_entry.id   AF-A0A163TWS9-F1
#
_cell.length_a   1.000
_cell.length_b   1.000
_cell.length_c   1.000
_cell.angle_alpha   90.00
_cell.angle_beta   90.00
_cell.angle_gamma   90.00
#
_symmetry.space_group_name_H-M   'P 1'
#
loop_
_entity.id
_entity.type
_entity.pdbx_description
1 polymer ?
#
loop_
_entity_poly.entity_id
_entity_poly.type
_entity_poly.pdbx_seq_one_letter_code
_entity_poly.pdbx_strand_id
1 'polypeptide(L)'
;MSVTFGLAIYFLIWWIILFAILPFGMHRTQEEAGDVIPGSEPSAPDRPRFLKVIVLTTIVATVLFAGFVGMRASGYGLDDIPFFNPPAESYGNPGN
;
A
#
# COMPACT_ATOMS: atom_id res chain seq x y z
N MET A 1 6.21 -0.28 -19.39
CA MET A 1 6.29 -1.50 -18.56
C MET A 1 5.49 -2.58 -19.26
N SER A 2 5.89 -3.85 -19.19
CA SER A 2 5.06 -4.93 -19.75
C SER A 2 3.77 -5.08 -18.92
N VAL A 3 2.69 -5.49 -19.57
CA VAL A 3 1.38 -5.67 -18.90
C VAL A 3 1.49 -6.71 -17.79
N THR A 4 2.20 -7.81 -18.04
CA THR A 4 2.47 -8.86 -17.05
C THR A 4 3.18 -8.32 -15.81
N PHE A 5 4.19 -7.46 -16.00
CA PHE A 5 4.92 -6.87 -14.88
C PHE A 5 4.08 -5.86 -14.10
N GLY A 6 3.25 -5.07 -14.80
CA GLY A 6 2.30 -4.16 -14.16
C GLY A 6 1.29 -4.91 -13.28
N LEU A 7 0.74 -6.02 -13.77
CA LEU A 7 -0.16 -6.88 -13.00
C LEU A 7 0.52 -7.52 -11.80
N ALA A 8 1.77 -7.98 -11.95
CA ALA A 8 2.53 -8.55 -10.84
C ALA A 8 2.76 -7.52 -9.71
N ILE A 9 3.13 -6.28 -10.06
CA ILE A 9 3.28 -5.20 -9.09
C ILE A 9 1.95 -4.88 -8.41
N TYR A 10 0.88 -4.73 -9.18
CA TYR A 10 -0.45 -4.46 -8.63
C TYR A 10 -0.86 -5.56 -7.64
N PHE A 11 -0.66 -6.83 -8.01
CA PHE A 11 -0.96 -7.96 -7.15
C PHE A 11 -0.13 -7.94 -5.85
N LEU A 12 1.17 -7.63 -5.93
CA LEU A 12 2.04 -7.51 -4.76
C LEU A 12 1.61 -6.36 -3.83
N ILE A 13 1.32 -5.18 -4.39
CA ILE A 13 0.81 -4.04 -3.61
C ILE A 13 -0.50 -4.42 -2.94
N TRP A 14 -1.44 -4.99 -3.70
CA TRP A 14 -2.73 -5.42 -3.17
C TRP A 14 -2.57 -6.45 -2.04
N TRP A 15 -1.66 -7.40 -2.19
CA TRP A 15 -1.37 -8.43 -1.18
C TRP A 15 -0.81 -7.83 0.11
N ILE A 16 0.17 -6.93 0.01
CA ILE A 16 0.75 -6.26 1.19
C ILE A 16 -0.31 -5.42 1.90
N ILE A 17 -1.12 -4.67 1.16
CA ILE A 17 -2.18 -3.83 1.71
C ILE A 17 -3.27 -4.66 2.38
N LEU A 18 -3.59 -5.85 1.85
CA LEU A 18 -4.54 -6.75 2.49
C LEU A 18 -4.11 -7.06 3.92
N PHE A 19 -2.85 -7.46 4.12
CA PHE A 19 -2.33 -7.73 5.47
C PHE A 19 -2.18 -6.47 6.32
N ALA A 20 -1.83 -5.33 5.72
CA ALA A 20 -1.74 -4.07 6.44
C ALA A 20 -3.09 -3.59 6.99
N ILE A 21 -4.20 -3.89 6.29
CA ILE A 21 -5.55 -3.47 6.67
C ILE A 21 -6.23 -4.45 7.63
N LEU A 22 -5.86 -5.74 7.63
CA LEU A 22 -6.41 -6.75 8.54
C LEU A 22 -6.53 -6.28 10.01
N PRO A 23 -5.52 -5.67 10.67
CA PRO A 23 -5.65 -5.20 12.05
C PRO A 23 -6.76 -4.16 12.25
N PHE A 24 -7.11 -3.41 11.20
CA PHE A 24 -8.17 -2.40 11.22
C PHE A 24 -9.54 -2.94 10.79
N GLY A 25 -9.58 -4.13 10.18
CA GLY A 25 -10.82 -4.78 9.74
C GLY A 25 -11.59 -5.50 10.86
N MET A 26 -10.89 -5.83 11.96
CA MET A 26 -11.43 -6.54 13.11
C MET A 26 -11.66 -5.52 14.24
N HIS A 27 -12.86 -4.99 14.36
CA HIS A 27 -13.13 -3.91 15.32
C HIS A 27 -14.18 -4.21 16.38
N ARG A 28 -14.76 -5.43 16.41
CA ARG A 28 -15.73 -5.80 17.46
C ARG A 28 -15.74 -7.31 17.72
N THR A 29 -15.28 -7.69 18.90
CA THR A 29 -15.61 -8.95 19.59
C THR A 29 -16.96 -8.78 20.30
N GLN A 30 -17.73 -9.86 20.46
CA GLN A 30 -19.05 -9.86 21.12
C GLN A 30 -19.00 -9.25 22.55
N GLU A 31 -17.83 -9.33 23.21
CA GLU A 31 -17.57 -8.78 24.55
C GLU A 31 -17.73 -7.24 24.62
N GLU A 32 -17.46 -6.50 23.54
CA GLU A 32 -17.58 -5.03 23.50
C GLU A 32 -18.98 -4.55 23.07
N ALA A 33 -19.85 -5.43 22.59
CA ALA A 33 -21.18 -5.09 22.07
C ALA A 33 -22.30 -5.10 23.12
N GLY A 34 -22.03 -5.58 24.34
CA GLY A 34 -22.97 -5.55 25.46
C GLY A 34 -24.13 -6.56 25.41
N ASP A 35 -24.31 -7.28 24.30
CA ASP A 35 -25.35 -8.32 24.12
C ASP A 35 -24.71 -9.71 24.04
N VAL A 36 -24.12 -10.15 25.16
CA VAL A 36 -23.66 -11.55 25.30
C VAL A 36 -24.89 -12.43 25.47
N ILE A 37 -25.29 -13.13 24.40
CA ILE A 37 -26.34 -14.15 24.47
C ILE A 37 -25.80 -15.32 25.32
N PRO A 38 -26.49 -15.72 26.41
CA PRO A 38 -26.02 -16.81 27.28
C PRO A 38 -25.88 -18.11 26.47
N GLY A 39 -24.65 -18.64 26.36
CA GLY A 39 -24.34 -19.88 25.63
C GLY A 39 -23.51 -19.72 24.36
N SER A 40 -23.11 -18.51 23.99
CA SER A 40 -22.18 -18.23 22.88
C SER A 40 -20.74 -18.00 23.36
N GLU A 41 -19.73 -18.45 22.61
CA GLU A 41 -18.32 -18.17 22.95
C GLU A 41 -18.05 -16.65 22.85
N PRO A 42 -17.56 -15.98 23.91
CA PRO A 42 -17.36 -14.52 23.96
C PRO A 42 -16.40 -13.96 22.89
N SER A 43 -15.56 -14.83 22.32
CA SER A 43 -14.50 -14.53 21.36
C SER A 43 -14.97 -14.52 19.90
N ALA A 44 -16.19 -14.96 19.59
CA ALA A 44 -16.69 -14.98 18.22
C ALA A 44 -16.88 -13.54 17.71
N PRO A 45 -16.34 -13.15 16.55
CA PRO A 45 -16.62 -11.85 15.95
C PRO A 45 -18.10 -11.77 15.53
N ASP A 46 -18.86 -10.82 16.08
CA ASP A 46 -20.31 -10.69 15.83
C ASP A 46 -20.62 -10.64 14.32
N ARG A 47 -19.80 -9.91 13.54
CA ARG A 47 -19.91 -9.86 12.06
C ARG A 47 -18.54 -9.68 11.40
N PRO A 48 -17.93 -10.73 10.84
CA PRO A 48 -16.69 -10.56 10.08
C PRO A 48 -16.98 -9.79 8.79
N ARG A 49 -16.53 -8.53 8.71
CA ARG A 49 -16.74 -7.63 7.57
C ARG A 49 -15.75 -7.87 6.42
N PHE A 50 -15.55 -9.12 6.02
CA PHE A 50 -14.56 -9.50 4.99
C PHE A 50 -14.72 -8.70 3.68
N LEU A 51 -15.96 -8.48 3.23
CA LEU A 51 -16.23 -7.70 2.02
C LEU A 51 -15.74 -6.25 2.13
N LYS A 52 -15.86 -5.62 3.30
CA LYS A 52 -15.38 -4.25 3.52
C LYS A 52 -13.87 -4.17 3.49
N VAL A 53 -13.19 -5.18 4.04
CA VAL A 53 -11.73 -5.28 3.97
C VAL A 53 -11.28 -5.40 2.51
N ILE A 54 -11.87 -6.31 1.74
CA ILE A 54 -11.50 -6.52 0.32
C ILE A 54 -11.72 -5.25 -0.51
N VAL A 55 -12.87 -4.57 -0.34
CA VAL A 55 -13.15 -3.32 -1.05
C VAL A 55 -12.16 -2.23 -0.65
N LEU A 56 -11.90 -2.05 0.64
CA LEU A 56 -10.95 -1.04 1.13
C LEU A 56 -9.53 -1.30 0.61
N THR A 57 -9.06 -2.55 0.71
CA THR A 57 -7.78 -3.00 0.15
C THR A 57 -7.68 -2.68 -1.33
N THR A 58 -8.75 -2.94 -2.10
CA THR A 58 -8.75 -2.67 -3.54
C THR A 58 -8.63 -1.18 -3.83
N ILE A 59 -9.41 -0.33 -3.15
CA ILE A 59 -9.35 1.13 -3.30
C ILE A 59 -7.94 1.64 -2.98
N VAL A 60 -7.38 1.26 -1.83
CA VAL A 60 -6.05 1.69 -1.39
C VAL A 60 -4.97 1.21 -2.36
N ALA A 61 -5.01 -0.06 -2.77
CA ALA A 61 -4.06 -0.61 -3.73
C ALA A 61 -4.15 0.07 -5.10
N THR A 62 -5.35 0.38 -5.60
CA THR A 62 -5.53 1.12 -6.86
C THR A 62 -4.94 2.53 -6.77
N VAL A 63 -5.16 3.26 -5.67
CA VAL A 63 -4.59 4.60 -5.47
C VAL A 63 -3.06 4.56 -5.45
N LEU A 64 -2.47 3.61 -4.71
CA LEU A 64 -1.01 3.46 -4.64
C LEU A 64 -0.41 3.06 -6.00
N PHE A 65 -1.04 2.13 -6.70
CA PHE A 65 -0.59 1.71 -8.03
C PHE A 65 -0.70 2.84 -9.05
N ALA A 66 -1.78 3.63 -9.02
CA ALA A 66 -1.92 4.81 -9.87
C ALA A 66 -0.83 5.85 -9.58
N GLY A 67 -0.52 6.10 -8.30
CA GLY A 67 0.60 6.95 -7.90
C GLY A 67 1.95 6.44 -8.40
N PHE A 68 2.21 5.14 -8.29
CA PHE A 68 3.42 4.51 -8.83
C PHE A 68 3.54 4.69 -10.34
N VAL A 69 2.46 4.48 -11.10
CA VAL A 69 2.46 4.67 -12.56
C VAL A 69 2.66 6.15 -12.93
N GLY A 70 2.03 7.06 -12.20
CA GLY A 70 2.19 8.52 -12.38
C GLY A 70 3.64 8.97 -12.12
N MET A 71 4.23 8.52 -11.02
CA MET A 71 5.65 8.77 -10.70
C MET A 71 6.56 8.22 -11.80
N ARG A 72 6.32 6.99 -12.28
CA ARG A 72 7.10 6.40 -13.37
C ARG A 72 6.98 7.19 -14.68
N ALA A 73 5.87 7.86 -14.93
CA ALA A 73 5.66 8.70 -16.11
C ALA A 73 6.29 10.11 -15.97
N SER A 74 6.55 10.57 -14.74
CA SER A 74 7.04 11.93 -14.47
C SER A 74 8.50 12.18 -14.87
N GLY A 75 9.26 11.13 -15.21
CA GLY A 75 10.66 11.25 -15.63
C GLY A 75 11.66 11.41 -14.51
N TYR A 76 11.21 11.57 -13.25
CA TYR A 76 12.09 11.60 -12.09
C TYR A 76 12.77 10.25 -11.89
N GLY A 77 14.09 10.24 -12.00
CA GLY A 77 14.94 9.06 -11.93
C GLY A 77 15.81 9.03 -10.67
N LEU A 78 16.58 7.95 -10.51
CA LEU A 78 17.64 7.90 -9.51
C LEU A 78 18.79 8.86 -9.84
N ASP A 79 18.87 9.31 -11.09
CA ASP A 79 19.91 10.18 -11.62
C ASP A 79 19.69 11.67 -11.24
N ASP A 80 18.47 12.04 -10.85
CA ASP A 80 18.14 13.38 -10.32
C ASP A 80 18.57 13.53 -8.85
N ILE A 81 19.02 12.45 -8.22
CA ILE A 81 19.49 12.45 -6.84
C ILE A 81 20.95 12.94 -6.84
N PRO A 82 21.25 14.11 -6.26
CA PRO A 82 22.58 14.73 -6.34
C PRO A 82 23.72 13.89 -5.74
N PHE A 83 23.36 12.94 -4.88
CA PHE A 83 24.31 12.05 -4.20
C PHE A 83 24.84 10.91 -5.10
N PHE A 84 24.05 10.40 -6.05
CA PHE A 84 24.44 9.25 -6.89
C PHE A 84 25.07 9.67 -8.22
N ASN A 85 24.78 10.89 -8.70
CA ASN A 85 25.39 11.48 -9.90
C ASN A 85 25.98 12.87 -9.58
N PRO A 86 27.24 12.95 -9.13
CA PRO A 86 27.86 14.24 -8.86
C PRO A 86 28.00 15.05 -10.17
N PRO A 87 27.74 16.37 -10.16
CA PRO A 87 27.85 17.20 -11.36
C PRO A 87 29.31 17.26 -11.84
N ALA A 88 29.66 16.42 -12.82
CA ALA A 88 31.02 16.27 -13.33
C ALA A 88 31.55 17.53 -14.04
N GLU A 89 30.66 18.41 -14.52
CA GLU A 89 31.02 19.55 -15.37
C GLU A 89 31.45 20.81 -14.58
N SER A 90 31.11 20.92 -13.29
CA SER A 90 31.38 22.13 -12.49
C SER A 90 32.76 22.15 -11.82
N TYR A 91 33.58 21.09 -11.96
CA TYR A 91 34.92 21.02 -11.37
C TYR A 91 36.05 21.20 -12.39
N GLY A 92 35.73 21.32 -13.68
CA GLY A 92 36.70 21.25 -14.79
C GLY A 92 37.29 22.59 -15.26
N ASN A 93 36.90 23.74 -14.70
CA ASN A 93 37.48 25.02 -15.13
C ASN A 93 37.85 25.96 -13.97
N PRO A 94 38.93 25.65 -13.21
CA PRO A 94 39.63 26.66 -12.44
C PRO A 94 40.61 27.39 -13.36
N GLY A 95 40.15 28.37 -14.14
CA GLY A 95 41.05 29.30 -14.81
C GLY A 95 40.72 29.65 -16.26
N ASN A 96 40.29 30.89 -16.44
CA ASN A 96 41.00 31.83 -17.31
C ASN A 96 42.52 31.81 -17.09
#